data_AF-A0A3D5JUV6-F1
#
_entry.id   AF-A0A3D5JUV6-F1
#
_cell.length_a   1.000
_cell.length_b   1.000
_cell.length_c   1.000
_cell.angle_alpha   90.00
_cell.angle_beta   90.00
_cell.angle_gamma   90.00
#
_symmetry.space_group_name_H-M   'P 1'
#
loop_
_entity.id
_entity.type
_entity.pdbx_description
1 polymer ?
#
loop_
_entity_poly.entity_id
_entity_poly.type
_entity_poly.pdbx_seq_one_letter_code
_entity_poly.pdbx_strand_id
1 'polypeptide(L)'
;LFRSRLLYALGQQISKRLLDTSRKASRLAFLDVTDRIVRTLHDLSREPEAMSHPQGTQLRVSRQELARLVGCSREMAGRVLKKLQTDGLLHARGKTVVLYGTR
;
A
#
# COMPACT_ATOMS: atom_id res chain seq x y z
N LEU A 1 16.07 16.96 -31.03
CA LEU A 1 16.46 16.67 -29.63
C LEU A 1 15.27 16.69 -28.64
N PHE A 2 14.35 17.65 -28.70
CA PHE A 2 13.22 17.73 -27.73
C PHE A 2 12.16 16.61 -27.88
N ARG A 3 11.79 16.22 -29.12
CA ARG A 3 10.77 15.16 -29.38
C ARG A 3 11.19 13.78 -28.87
N SER A 4 12.46 13.39 -29.03
CA SER A 4 12.97 12.10 -28.57
C SER A 4 13.00 12.00 -27.05
N ARG A 5 13.33 13.11 -26.33
CA ARG A 5 13.29 13.15 -24.87
C ARG A 5 11.86 13.03 -24.32
N LEU A 6 10.88 13.63 -24.99
CA LEU A 6 9.47 13.50 -24.59
C LEU A 6 8.96 12.07 -24.78
N LEU A 7 9.21 11.46 -25.94
CA LEU A 7 8.84 10.06 -26.21
C LEU A 7 9.50 9.09 -25.21
N TYR A 8 10.77 9.33 -24.88
CA TYR A 8 11.48 8.53 -23.88
C TYR A 8 10.87 8.68 -22.47
N ALA A 9 10.57 9.91 -22.04
CA ALA A 9 9.93 10.15 -20.75
C ALA A 9 8.53 9.52 -20.66
N LEU A 10 7.74 9.59 -21.74
CA LEU A 10 6.45 8.91 -21.84
C LEU A 10 6.61 7.39 -21.79
N GLY A 11 7.58 6.84 -22.53
CA GLY A 11 7.92 5.42 -22.50
C GLY A 11 8.25 4.95 -21.09
N GLN A 12 9.11 5.68 -20.36
CA GLN A 12 9.44 5.38 -18.97
C GLN A 12 8.21 5.35 -18.06
N GLN A 13 7.29 6.32 -18.19
CA GLN A 13 6.06 6.35 -17.40
C GLN A 13 5.13 5.19 -17.72
N ILE A 14 4.95 4.85 -19.00
CA ILE A 14 4.11 3.73 -19.44
C ILE A 14 4.70 2.40 -18.96
N SER A 15 6.01 2.18 -19.17
CA SER A 15 6.69 0.96 -18.71
C SER A 15 6.59 0.79 -17.20
N LYS A 16 6.74 1.86 -16.41
CA LYS A 16 6.56 1.82 -14.95
C LYS A 16 5.13 1.42 -14.59
N ARG A 17 4.12 2.09 -15.15
CA ARG A 17 2.70 1.78 -14.90
C ARG A 17 2.35 0.34 -15.29
N LEU A 18 2.84 -0.13 -16.44
CA LEU A 18 2.61 -1.50 -16.89
C LEU A 18 3.21 -2.52 -15.92
N LEU A 19 4.44 -2.31 -15.45
CA LEU A 19 5.09 -3.16 -14.47
C LEU A 19 4.31 -3.20 -13.15
N ASP A 20 3.89 -2.03 -12.66
CA ASP A 20 3.13 -1.91 -11.41
C ASP A 20 1.75 -2.59 -11.53
N THR A 21 1.06 -2.43 -12.66
CA THR A 21 -0.21 -3.12 -12.94
C THR A 21 -0.04 -4.63 -13.07
N SER A 22 1.02 -5.10 -13.73
CA SER A 22 1.32 -6.54 -13.84
C SER A 22 1.57 -7.17 -12.46
N ARG A 23 2.35 -6.50 -11.60
CA ARG A 23 2.54 -6.91 -10.20
C ARG A 23 1.23 -6.91 -9.43
N LYS A 24 0.38 -5.90 -9.62
CA LYS A 24 -0.94 -5.84 -8.97
C LYS A 24 -1.85 -6.99 -9.42
N ALA A 25 -1.89 -7.32 -10.70
CA ALA A 25 -2.65 -8.45 -11.23
C ALA A 25 -2.17 -9.78 -10.63
N SER A 26 -0.85 -10.01 -10.56
CA SER A 26 -0.28 -11.18 -9.90
C SER A 26 -0.66 -11.26 -8.42
N ARG A 27 -0.57 -10.15 -7.67
CA ARG A 27 -1.02 -10.11 -6.26
C ARG A 27 -2.50 -10.48 -6.12
N LEU A 28 -3.36 -9.98 -6.99
CA LEU A 28 -4.80 -10.28 -6.98
C LEU A 28 -5.09 -11.76 -7.31
N ALA A 29 -4.29 -12.37 -8.18
CA ALA A 29 -4.47 -13.75 -8.59
C ALA A 29 -3.96 -14.78 -7.57
N PHE A 30 -2.89 -14.47 -6.83
CA PHE A 30 -2.17 -15.48 -6.03
C PHE A 30 -2.09 -15.20 -4.53
N LEU A 31 -2.31 -13.97 -4.07
CA LEU A 31 -2.23 -13.64 -2.63
C LEU A 31 -3.62 -13.53 -2.03
N ASP A 32 -3.75 -13.87 -0.75
CA ASP A 32 -4.97 -13.61 -0.01
C ASP A 32 -5.13 -12.12 0.35
N VAL A 33 -6.27 -11.73 0.93
CA VAL A 33 -6.53 -10.32 1.26
C VAL A 33 -5.58 -9.81 2.36
N THR A 34 -5.17 -10.68 3.29
CA THR A 34 -4.28 -10.32 4.41
C THR A 34 -2.91 -9.95 3.90
N ASP A 35 -2.32 -10.81 3.07
CA ASP A 35 -1.01 -10.61 2.44
C ASP A 35 -1.00 -9.37 1.57
N ARG A 36 -2.08 -9.13 0.81
CA ARG A 36 -2.19 -7.90 0.02
C ARG A 36 -2.25 -6.66 0.90
N ILE A 37 -2.98 -6.68 2.01
CA ILE A 37 -3.03 -5.56 2.97
C ILE A 37 -1.65 -5.30 3.57
N VAL A 38 -0.96 -6.32 4.06
CA VAL A 38 0.37 -6.19 4.66
C VAL A 38 1.35 -5.58 3.66
N ARG A 39 1.39 -6.10 2.42
CA ARG A 39 2.24 -5.54 1.36
C ARG A 39 1.88 -4.10 1.03
N THR A 40 0.59 -3.76 0.93
CA THR A 40 0.16 -2.37 0.69
C THR A 40 0.56 -1.44 1.84
N LEU A 41 0.49 -1.86 3.10
CA LEU A 41 0.94 -1.05 4.23
C LEU A 41 2.46 -0.82 4.19
N HIS A 42 3.25 -1.84 3.82
CA HIS A 42 4.69 -1.67 3.60
C HIS A 42 5.01 -0.77 2.40
N ASP A 43 4.28 -0.90 1.29
CA ASP A 43 4.44 0.00 0.14
C ASP A 43 4.19 1.45 0.58
N LEU A 44 3.08 1.71 1.30
CA LEU A 44 2.74 3.04 1.84
C LEU A 44 3.77 3.56 2.84
N SER A 45 4.45 2.70 3.61
CA SER A 45 5.49 3.14 4.56
C SER A 45 6.73 3.72 3.90
N ARG A 46 6.89 3.52 2.59
CA ARG A 46 8.04 3.99 1.80
C ARG A 46 7.70 5.21 0.95
N GLU A 47 6.44 5.66 0.99
CA GLU A 47 5.99 6.84 0.25
C GLU A 47 6.34 8.12 1.02
N PRO A 48 6.51 9.27 0.33
CA PRO A 48 6.87 10.55 0.95
C PRO A 48 5.90 11.03 2.04
N GLU A 49 4.63 10.61 1.97
CA GLU A 49 3.58 10.97 2.92
C GLU A 49 3.65 10.18 4.24
N ALA A 50 4.50 9.14 4.31
CA ALA A 50 4.70 8.36 5.51
C ALA A 50 5.42 9.17 6.60
N MET A 51 4.91 9.13 7.83
CA MET A 51 5.46 9.90 8.95
C MET A 51 6.24 8.98 9.90
N SER A 52 7.41 9.42 10.37
CA SER A 52 8.14 8.70 11.43
C SER A 52 7.32 8.65 12.73
N HIS A 53 7.33 7.51 13.41
CA HIS A 53 6.69 7.30 14.70
C HIS A 53 7.64 6.56 15.64
N PRO A 54 7.63 6.79 16.97
CA PRO A 54 8.53 6.10 17.91
C PRO A 54 8.49 4.56 17.82
N GLN A 55 7.36 4.01 17.40
CA GLN A 55 7.16 2.55 17.25
C GLN A 55 7.33 2.03 15.81
N GLY A 56 7.57 2.90 14.82
CA GLY A 56 7.69 2.54 13.41
C GLY A 56 7.26 3.65 12.46
N THR A 57 6.31 3.35 11.56
CA THR A 57 5.83 4.33 10.56
C THR A 57 4.34 4.62 10.74
N GLN A 58 3.97 5.89 10.81
CA GLN A 58 2.59 6.34 10.81
C GLN A 58 2.10 6.62 9.39
N LEU A 59 1.01 5.94 9.02
CA LEU A 59 0.34 6.00 7.73
C LEU A 59 -1.03 6.64 7.91
N ARG A 60 -1.37 7.61 7.05
CA ARG A 60 -2.71 8.18 6.99
C ARG A 60 -3.52 7.54 5.87
N VAL A 61 -4.20 6.45 6.20
CA VAL A 61 -5.00 5.68 5.26
C VAL A 61 -6.31 5.21 5.91
N SER A 62 -7.43 5.53 5.27
CA SER A 62 -8.74 5.02 5.71
C SER A 62 -8.96 3.58 5.25
N ARG A 63 -9.86 2.87 5.94
CA ARG A 63 -10.30 1.52 5.52
C ARG A 63 -10.83 1.48 4.08
N GLN A 64 -11.47 2.56 3.63
CA GLN A 64 -12.04 2.63 2.28
C GLN A 64 -10.99 2.92 1.21
N GLU A 65 -9.92 3.65 1.54
CA GLU A 65 -8.76 3.78 0.65
C GLU A 65 -7.99 2.47 0.58
N LEU A 66 -7.73 1.83 1.73
CA LEU A 66 -7.04 0.54 1.79
C LEU A 66 -7.79 -0.54 1.00
N ALA A 67 -9.11 -0.60 1.14
CA ALA A 67 -9.98 -1.49 0.38
C ALA A 67 -9.85 -1.29 -1.14
N ARG A 68 -9.82 -0.03 -1.61
CA ARG A 68 -9.63 0.31 -3.03
C ARG A 68 -8.24 -0.07 -3.55
N LEU A 69 -7.20 0.14 -2.74
CA LEU A 69 -5.82 -0.22 -3.11
C LEU A 69 -5.68 -1.74 -3.28
N VAL A 70 -6.24 -2.51 -2.34
CA VAL A 70 -6.10 -3.98 -2.25
C VAL A 70 -7.10 -4.76 -3.11
N GLY A 71 -8.25 -4.18 -3.43
CA GLY A 71 -9.35 -4.88 -4.10
C GLY A 71 -10.12 -5.78 -3.14
N CYS A 72 -10.65 -5.21 -2.06
CA CYS A 72 -11.55 -5.90 -1.13
C CYS A 72 -12.65 -4.94 -0.63
N SER A 73 -13.58 -5.43 0.20
CA SER A 73 -14.57 -4.56 0.84
C SER A 73 -13.96 -3.77 2.01
N ARG A 74 -14.58 -2.64 2.38
CA ARG A 74 -14.18 -1.84 3.55
C ARG A 74 -14.22 -2.65 4.84
N GLU A 75 -15.21 -3.53 4.98
CA GLU A 75 -15.44 -4.40 6.13
C GLU A 75 -14.32 -5.43 6.23
N MET A 76 -13.93 -6.04 5.09
CA MET A 76 -12.81 -6.98 5.05
C MET A 76 -11.49 -6.30 5.42
N ALA A 77 -11.22 -5.10 4.89
CA ALA A 77 -10.05 -4.32 5.28
C ALA A 77 -10.06 -4.01 6.80
N GLY A 78 -11.22 -3.67 7.35
CA GLY A 78 -11.39 -3.45 8.79
C GLY A 78 -11.13 -4.71 9.63
N ARG A 79 -11.61 -5.87 9.18
CA ARG A 79 -11.39 -7.17 9.85
C ARG A 79 -9.92 -7.54 9.87
N VAL A 80 -9.22 -7.39 8.75
CA VAL A 80 -7.78 -7.67 8.66
C VAL A 80 -6.97 -6.71 9.52
N LEU A 81 -7.25 -5.40 9.49
CA LEU A 81 -6.56 -4.45 10.37
C LEU A 81 -6.76 -4.79 11.85
N LYS A 82 -7.98 -5.22 12.25
CA LYS A 82 -8.24 -5.66 13.62
C LYS A 82 -7.42 -6.90 13.97
N LYS A 83 -7.35 -7.88 13.06
CA LYS A 83 -6.51 -9.09 13.23
C LYS A 83 -5.03 -8.73 13.40
N LEU A 84 -4.46 -7.95 12.48
CA LEU A 84 -3.06 -7.52 12.54
C LEU A 84 -2.74 -6.70 13.81
N GLN A 85 -3.71 -5.94 14.32
CA GLN A 85 -3.58 -5.25 15.60
C GLN A 85 -3.57 -6.22 16.79
N THR A 86 -4.45 -7.22 16.80
CA THR A 86 -4.45 -8.28 17.82
C THR A 86 -3.14 -9.07 17.79
N ASP A 87 -2.59 -9.31 16.60
CA ASP A 87 -1.32 -10.00 16.39
C ASP A 87 -0.11 -9.12 16.75
N GLY A 88 -0.33 -7.86 17.16
CA GLY A 88 0.74 -6.97 17.61
C GLY A 88 1.64 -6.44 16.49
N LEU A 89 1.16 -6.41 15.24
CA LEU A 89 1.93 -5.97 14.07
C LEU A 89 1.72 -4.48 13.73
N LEU A 90 0.60 -3.91 14.17
CA LEU A 90 0.26 -2.50 13.94
C LEU A 90 -0.72 -1.98 15.00
N HIS A 91 -0.94 -0.67 15.00
CA HIS A 91 -2.05 -0.03 15.72
C HIS A 91 -2.91 0.81 14.76
N ALA A 92 -4.23 0.57 14.74
CA ALA A 92 -5.17 1.26 13.87
C ALA A 92 -6.14 2.15 14.68
N ARG A 93 -6.05 3.46 14.48
CA ARG A 93 -6.91 4.47 15.13
C ARG A 93 -7.53 5.41 14.10
N GLY A 94 -8.84 5.33 13.90
CA GLY A 94 -9.56 6.18 12.94
C GLY A 94 -9.05 5.97 11.50
N LYS A 95 -8.46 7.02 10.91
CA LYS A 95 -7.81 7.02 9.57
C LYS A 95 -6.29 6.92 9.65
N THR A 96 -5.74 6.58 10.82
CA THR A 96 -4.31 6.48 11.08
C THR A 96 -3.94 5.05 11.42
N VAL A 97 -2.86 4.55 10.83
CA VAL A 97 -2.26 3.24 11.13
C VAL A 97 -0.81 3.47 11.50
N VAL A 98 -0.37 2.95 12.64
CA VAL A 98 1.05 2.86 13.00
C VAL A 98 1.52 1.44 12.69
N LEU A 99 2.36 1.29 11.69
CA LEU A 99 3.00 0.02 11.34
C LEU A 99 4.29 -0.13 12.15
N TYR A 100 4.46 -1.26 12.84
CA TYR A 100 5.62 -1.47 13.69
C TYR A 100 6.83 -2.01 12.91
N GLY A 101 8.03 -1.72 13.41
CA GLY A 101 9.28 -2.31 12.91
C GLY A 101 9.75 -1.83 11.54
N THR A 102 8.99 -0.96 10.86
CA THR A 102 9.42 -0.26 9.64
C THR A 102 10.07 1.06 10.02
N ARG A 103 11.39 1.17 9.88
CA ARG A 103 12.14 2.42 10.01
C ARG A 103 13.05 2.61 8.82
#